data_AF-A0A0B2V5N6-F1
#
_entry.id   AF-A0A0B2V5N6-F1
#
_cell.length_a   1.000
_cell.length_b   1.000
_cell.length_c   1.000
_cell.angle_alpha   90.00
_cell.angle_beta   90.00
_cell.angle_gamma   90.00
#
_symmetry.space_group_name_H-M   'P 1'
#
loop_
_entity.id
_entity.type
_entity.pdbx_description
1 polymer ?
#
loop_
_entity_poly.entity_id
_entity_poly.type
_entity_poly.pdbx_seq_one_letter_code
_entity_poly.pdbx_strand_id
1 'polypeptide(L)'
;MAYQMYRTTTLGVALQKALDDFVQDGLITPQLAMKVLTTFDKAINKALQVRVKNKVTFRADKLVTYRFCDNVWTFVMEGVDFREASNSFGERAERVKFVACDGRAPSLALPQP
;
A
#
# COMPACT_ATOMS: atom_id res chain seq x y z
N MET A 1 -11.28 10.49 -1.91
CA MET A 1 -9.87 10.43 -2.37
C MET A 1 -9.41 8.99 -2.32
N ALA A 2 -8.58 8.55 -3.27
CA ALA A 2 -8.02 7.20 -3.28
C ALA A 2 -6.50 7.29 -3.07
N TYR A 3 -5.94 6.43 -2.22
CA TYR A 3 -4.51 6.44 -1.94
C TYR A 3 -3.72 5.90 -3.12
N GLN A 4 -2.69 6.65 -3.53
CA GLN A 4 -1.77 6.28 -4.62
C GLN A 4 -0.64 5.36 -4.14
N MET A 5 -0.50 5.14 -2.82
CA MET A 5 0.55 4.28 -2.24
C MET A 5 0.55 2.88 -2.86
N TYR A 6 -0.62 2.34 -3.21
CA TYR A 6 -0.72 1.00 -3.80
C TYR A 6 -0.03 0.87 -5.17
N ARG A 7 0.34 1.97 -5.84
CA ARG A 7 1.15 1.94 -7.06
C ARG A 7 2.55 1.37 -6.83
N THR A 8 3.11 1.47 -5.62
CA THR A 8 4.44 0.90 -5.31
C THR A 8 4.38 -0.58 -4.90
N THR A 9 3.20 -1.19 -4.91
CA THR A 9 3.07 -2.65 -4.71
C THR A 9 3.47 -3.39 -5.97
N THR A 10 3.74 -4.69 -5.87
CA THR A 10 4.06 -5.54 -7.03
C THR A 10 3.05 -5.39 -8.17
N LEU A 11 1.75 -5.36 -7.86
CA LEU A 11 0.68 -5.18 -8.84
C LEU A 11 0.72 -3.77 -9.48
N GLY A 12 0.91 -2.73 -8.67
CA GLY A 12 1.00 -1.36 -9.15
C GLY A 12 2.24 -1.10 -10.02
N VAL A 13 3.38 -1.68 -9.67
CA VAL A 13 4.63 -1.60 -10.44
C VAL A 13 4.47 -2.33 -11.77
N ALA A 14 3.88 -3.53 -11.77
CA ALA A 14 3.63 -4.28 -13.00
C ALA A 14 2.71 -3.52 -13.95
N LEU A 15 1.64 -2.88 -13.43
CA LEU A 15 0.76 -2.04 -14.23
C LEU A 15 1.48 -0.83 -14.82
N GLN A 16 2.28 -0.12 -14.02
CA GLN A 16 3.05 1.03 -14.50
C GLN A 16 4.01 0.63 -15.62
N LYS A 17 4.75 -0.47 -15.44
CA LYS A 17 5.65 -0.99 -16.47
C LYS A 17 4.92 -1.28 -17.79
N ALA A 18 3.77 -1.97 -17.72
CA ALA A 18 3.00 -2.26 -18.92
C ALA A 18 2.46 -0.99 -19.61
N LEU A 19 2.07 0.02 -18.84
CA LEU A 19 1.64 1.31 -19.39
C LEU A 19 2.81 2.08 -20.00
N ASP A 20 4.00 2.04 -19.39
CA ASP A 20 5.20 2.68 -19.91
C ASP A 20 5.62 2.05 -21.24
N ASP A 21 5.57 0.71 -21.35
CA ASP A 21 5.82 -0.02 -22.60
C ASP A 21 4.85 0.44 -23.71
N PHE A 22 3.55 0.57 -23.42
CA PHE A 22 2.55 1.06 -24.39
C PHE A 22 2.75 2.51 -24.80
N VAL A 23 3.25 3.36 -23.89
CA VAL A 23 3.58 4.75 -24.21
C VAL A 23 4.83 4.80 -25.10
N GLN A 24 5.85 3.99 -24.78
CA GLN A 24 7.09 3.91 -25.55
C GLN A 24 6.85 3.44 -26.98
N ASP A 25 5.95 2.47 -27.16
CA ASP A 25 5.54 1.95 -28.48
C ASP A 25 4.58 2.89 -29.23
N GLY A 26 4.17 4.02 -28.62
CA GLY A 26 3.24 4.97 -29.21
C GLY A 26 1.79 4.48 -29.32
N LEU A 27 1.44 3.39 -28.62
CA LEU A 27 0.09 2.81 -28.63
C LEU A 27 -0.90 3.65 -27.83
N ILE A 28 -0.44 4.30 -26.75
CA ILE A 28 -1.24 5.19 -25.92
C ILE A 28 -0.48 6.47 -25.58
N THR A 29 -1.21 7.53 -25.23
CA THR A 29 -0.60 8.78 -24.75
C THR A 29 -0.25 8.70 -23.26
N PRO A 30 0.77 9.44 -22.79
CA PRO A 30 1.09 9.53 -21.36
C PRO A 30 -0.11 9.98 -20.50
N GLN A 31 -0.95 10.88 -21.04
CA GLN A 31 -2.15 11.35 -20.35
C GLN A 31 -3.17 10.24 -20.17
N LEU A 32 -3.29 9.31 -21.12
CA LEU A 32 -4.17 8.15 -21.00
C LEU A 32 -3.64 7.16 -19.95
N ALA A 33 -2.34 6.87 -19.94
CA ALA A 33 -1.71 6.04 -18.90
C ALA A 33 -1.98 6.59 -17.49
N MET A 34 -1.86 7.90 -17.29
CA MET A 34 -2.19 8.55 -16.01
C MET A 34 -3.67 8.41 -15.61
N LYS A 35 -4.60 8.45 -16.58
CA LYS A 35 -6.02 8.17 -16.33
C LYS A 35 -6.25 6.72 -15.89
N VAL A 36 -5.54 5.76 -16.49
CA VAL A 36 -5.59 4.35 -16.07
C VAL A 36 -5.08 4.19 -14.64
N LEU A 37 -3.95 4.79 -14.29
CA LEU A 37 -3.42 4.74 -12.92
C LEU A 37 -4.38 5.38 -11.90
N THR A 38 -5.03 6.50 -12.26
CA THR A 38 -6.06 7.12 -11.41
C THR A 38 -7.27 6.19 -11.20
N THR A 39 -7.60 5.38 -12.21
CA THR A 39 -8.67 4.38 -12.13
C THR A 39 -8.25 3.20 -11.27
N PHE A 40 -7.01 2.75 -11.41
CA PHE A 40 -6.40 1.74 -10.55
C PHE A 40 -6.46 2.14 -9.07
N ASP A 41 -6.08 3.38 -8.73
CA ASP A 41 -6.13 3.86 -7.34
C ASP A 41 -7.54 3.70 -6.75
N LYS A 42 -8.59 4.10 -7.48
CA LYS A 42 -9.97 3.96 -7.03
C LYS A 42 -10.36 2.49 -6.89
N ALA A 43 -9.98 1.65 -7.85
CA ALA A 43 -10.35 0.25 -7.90
C ALA A 43 -9.71 -0.54 -6.75
N ILE A 44 -8.41 -0.38 -6.49
CA ILE A 44 -7.70 -1.14 -5.45
C ILE A 44 -8.16 -0.75 -4.05
N ASN A 45 -8.34 0.56 -3.78
CA ASN A 45 -8.86 1.03 -2.49
C ASN A 45 -10.25 0.44 -2.21
N LYS A 46 -11.15 0.45 -3.21
CA LYS A 46 -12.49 -0.15 -3.07
C LYS A 46 -12.43 -1.67 -2.90
N ALA A 47 -11.59 -2.36 -3.66
CA ALA A 47 -11.48 -3.81 -3.61
C ALA A 47 -10.98 -4.30 -2.25
N LEU A 48 -9.94 -3.65 -1.70
CA LEU A 48 -9.41 -3.96 -0.37
C LEU A 48 -10.47 -3.74 0.72
N GLN A 49 -11.20 -2.63 0.68
CA GLN A 49 -12.24 -2.33 1.68
C GLN A 49 -13.43 -3.31 1.63
N VAL A 50 -13.91 -3.63 0.42
CA VAL A 50 -15.15 -4.38 0.25
C VAL A 50 -14.93 -5.89 0.28
N ARG A 51 -13.87 -6.38 -0.38
CA ARG A 51 -13.70 -7.81 -0.66
C ARG A 51 -12.80 -8.53 0.34
N VAL A 52 -11.85 -7.83 0.95
CA VAL A 52 -10.89 -8.43 1.90
C VAL A 52 -11.48 -8.37 3.31
N LYS A 53 -11.59 -9.53 3.96
CA LYS A 53 -12.22 -9.69 5.29
C LYS A 53 -11.32 -10.36 6.32
N ASN A 54 -10.22 -10.94 5.88
CA ASN A 54 -9.30 -11.65 6.75
C ASN A 54 -8.54 -10.67 7.65
N LYS A 55 -8.21 -11.13 8.85
CA LYS A 55 -7.53 -10.35 9.87
C LYS A 55 -6.19 -10.99 10.18
N VAL A 56 -5.13 -10.21 9.99
CA VAL A 56 -3.76 -10.60 10.32
C VAL A 56 -3.33 -9.85 11.58
N THR A 57 -2.63 -10.56 12.45
CA THR A 57 -1.93 -10.01 13.61
C THR A 57 -0.44 -10.23 13.42
N PHE A 58 0.40 -9.41 14.06
CA PHE A 58 1.84 -9.62 14.02
C PHE A 58 2.47 -9.29 15.36
N ARG A 59 3.64 -9.88 15.62
CA ARG A 59 4.56 -9.50 16.69
C ARG A 59 5.93 -9.26 16.09
N ALA A 60 6.68 -8.33 16.65
CA ALA A 60 8.04 -8.01 16.23
C ALA A 60 8.97 -8.03 17.44
N ASP A 61 10.23 -8.42 17.25
CA ASP A 61 11.23 -8.32 18.33
C ASP A 61 11.61 -6.88 18.60
N LYS A 62 11.73 -6.08 17.53
CA LYS A 62 12.29 -4.74 17.62
C LYS A 62 11.62 -3.79 16.64
N LEU A 63 11.18 -2.65 17.17
CA LEU A 63 10.91 -1.45 16.36
C LEU A 63 12.24 -0.71 16.16
N VAL A 64 12.73 -0.69 14.92
CA VAL A 64 14.02 -0.07 14.57
C VAL A 64 13.89 1.44 14.45
N THR A 65 12.88 1.91 13.73
CA THR A 65 12.59 3.34 13.57
C THR A 65 11.12 3.56 13.24
N TYR A 66 10.60 4.73 13.59
CA TYR A 66 9.27 5.18 13.24
C TYR A 66 9.31 6.65 12.81
N ARG A 67 8.36 7.04 11.96
CA ARG A 67 8.18 8.42 11.51
C ARG A 67 6.72 8.66 11.16
N PHE A 68 6.24 9.85 11.52
CA PHE A 68 4.94 10.36 11.12
C PHE A 68 5.15 11.69 10.39
N CYS A 69 4.69 11.77 9.14
CA CYS A 69 4.77 12.96 8.29
C CYS A 69 3.60 12.90 7.31
N ASP A 70 2.95 14.03 7.03
CA ASP A 70 1.84 14.12 6.05
C ASP A 70 0.70 13.11 6.28
N ASN A 71 0.33 12.85 7.54
CA ASN A 71 -0.66 11.84 7.91
C ASN A 71 -0.30 10.40 7.46
N VAL A 72 0.98 10.13 7.23
CA VAL A 72 1.52 8.81 6.90
C VAL A 72 2.48 8.35 7.99
N TRP A 73 2.16 7.21 8.57
CA TRP A 73 3.07 6.48 9.45
C TRP A 73 4.01 5.60 8.63
N THR A 74 5.29 5.59 9.00
CA THR A 74 6.27 4.61 8.52
C THR A 74 6.94 3.96 9.71
N PHE A 75 6.98 2.63 9.73
CA PHE A 75 7.72 1.85 10.72
C PHE A 75 8.69 0.91 10.02
N VAL A 76 9.85 0.68 10.62
CA VAL A 76 10.76 -0.40 10.23
C VAL A 76 10.93 -1.29 11.46
N MET A 77 10.62 -2.57 11.30
CA MET A 77 10.67 -3.56 12.38
C MET A 77 11.52 -4.75 11.98
N GLU A 78 12.12 -5.40 12.96
CA GLU A 78 12.94 -6.61 12.80
C GLU A 78 12.32 -7.80 13.54
N GLY A 79 12.50 -9.00 12.98
CA GLY A 79 11.95 -10.25 13.49
C GLY A 79 10.42 -10.23 13.55
N VAL A 80 9.74 -10.02 12.42
CA VAL A 80 8.28 -9.96 12.38
C VAL A 80 7.67 -11.34 12.15
N ASP A 81 6.85 -11.78 13.09
CA ASP A 81 6.03 -12.99 13.01
C ASP A 81 4.57 -12.62 12.71
N PHE A 82 4.08 -13.02 11.53
CA PHE A 82 2.71 -12.77 11.09
C PHE A 82 1.82 -13.99 11.35
N ARG A 83 0.64 -13.73 11.93
CA ARG A 83 -0.34 -14.76 12.29
C ARG A 83 -1.72 -14.41 11.80
N GLU A 84 -2.34 -15.33 11.09
CA GLU A 84 -3.78 -15.34 10.80
C GLU A 84 -4.46 -16.37 11.71
N ALA A 85 -5.74 -16.16 12.03
CA ALA A 85 -6.46 -17.00 13.00
C ALA A 85 -6.42 -18.51 12.66
N SER A 86 -6.29 -18.83 11.38
CA SER A 86 -6.31 -20.19 10.84
C SER A 86 -4.96 -20.64 10.25
N ASN A 87 -3.94 -19.78 10.20
CA ASN A 87 -2.64 -20.15 9.64
C ASN A 87 -1.50 -19.21 10.07
N SER A 88 -0.33 -19.76 10.37
CA SER A 88 0.91 -18.98 10.46
C SER A 88 1.43 -18.72 9.04
N PHE A 89 1.87 -17.49 8.76
CA PHE A 89 2.48 -17.15 7.48
C PHE A 89 3.94 -17.64 7.44
N GLY A 90 4.14 -18.96 7.40
CA GLY A 90 5.45 -19.57 7.19
C GLY A 90 6.56 -19.07 8.12
N GLU A 91 7.71 -18.77 7.53
CA GLU A 91 8.93 -18.36 8.24
C GLU A 91 8.90 -16.87 8.62
N ARG A 92 9.57 -16.56 9.72
CA ARG A 92 9.63 -15.21 10.28
C ARG A 92 10.32 -14.23 9.33
N ALA A 93 9.71 -13.06 9.11
CA ALA A 93 10.33 -12.02 8.29
C ALA A 93 11.43 -11.29 9.09
N GLU A 94 12.66 -11.30 8.58
CA GLU A 94 13.80 -10.66 9.26
C GLU A 94 13.61 -9.15 9.45
N ARG A 95 13.10 -8.46 8.43
CA ARG A 95 12.89 -7.01 8.45
C ARG A 95 11.71 -6.59 7.58
N VAL A 96 10.82 -5.77 8.13
CA VAL A 96 9.61 -5.30 7.44
C VAL A 96 9.48 -3.79 7.55
N LYS A 97 9.14 -3.14 6.44
CA LYS A 97 8.74 -1.73 6.39
C LYS A 97 7.22 -1.63 6.28
N PHE A 98 6.60 -1.07 7.31
CA PHE A 98 5.17 -0.73 7.29
C PHE A 98 5.00 0.73 6.86
N VAL A 99 4.09 0.98 5.93
CA VAL A 99 3.68 2.33 5.55
C VAL A 99 2.16 2.39 5.62
N ALA A 100 1.61 3.30 6.44
CA ALA A 100 0.19 3.37 6.75
C ALA A 100 -0.32 4.79 6.58
N CYS A 101 -1.23 4.99 5.62
CA CYS A 101 -2.02 6.20 5.50
C CYS A 101 -3.16 6.20 6.53
N ASP A 102 -3.63 7.39 6.92
CA ASP A 102 -4.80 7.54 7.77
C ASP A 102 -6.04 6.88 7.11
N GLY A 103 -6.71 5.97 7.82
CA GLY A 103 -7.92 5.33 7.33
C GLY A 103 -9.20 6.14 7.57
N ARG A 104 -9.11 7.25 8.31
CA ARG A 104 -10.25 8.10 8.63
C ARG A 104 -10.74 8.85 7.39
N ALA A 105 -12.04 9.16 7.39
CA ALA A 105 -12.58 10.09 6.41
C ALA A 105 -11.84 11.44 6.52
N PRO A 106 -11.58 12.16 5.40
CA PRO A 106 -10.83 13.42 5.42
C PRO A 106 -11.38 14.48 6.39
N SER A 107 -12.66 14.42 6.72
CA SER A 107 -13.33 15.30 7.70
C SER A 107 -12.93 15.05 9.16
N LEU A 108 -12.23 13.96 9.45
CA LEU A 108 -11.78 13.55 10.79
C LEU A 108 -10.24 13.52 10.90
N ALA A 109 -9.53 14.00 9.87
CA ALA A 109 -8.09 14.13 9.93
C ALA A 109 -7.72 15.16 11.00
N LEU A 110 -6.76 14.81 11.86
CA LEU A 110 -6.29 15.74 12.88
C LEU A 110 -5.62 16.94 12.20
N PRO A 111 -5.79 18.17 12.72
CA PRO A 111 -5.02 19.32 12.27
C PRO A 111 -3.53 19.00 12.44
N GLN A 112 -2.75 19.23 11.38
CA GLN A 112 -1.30 19.09 11.48
C GLN A 112 -0.74 20.26 12.33
N PRO A 113 0.28 20.01 13.16
CA PRO A 113 0.91 21.03 14.00
C PRO A 113 1.60 22.13 13.19
#